data_AF-A0ABD4Z6F5-F1
#
_entry.id   AF-A0ABD4Z6F5-F1
#
_cell.length_a   1.000
_cell.length_b   1.000
_cell.length_c   1.000
_cell.angle_alpha   90.00
_cell.angle_beta   90.00
_cell.angle_gamma   90.00
#
_symmetry.space_group_name_H-M   'P 1'
#
loop_
_entity.id
_entity.type
_entity.pdbx_description
1 polymer ?
#
loop_
_entity_poly.entity_id
_entity_poly.type
_entity_poly.pdbx_seq_one_letter_code
_entity_poly.pdbx_strand_id
1 'polypeptide(L)'
;MSHSIFAIADTCFLIDWARFRFRDYLFKLFTTVFVSESVLKEVKSEDTIEWIANGLSKGLLSLYTESFDEIEEARKIVELSRRIPGMIFVDFPEALCIVVGRRRGYIVLTENKGAIMFTNIIKDYSSVVVWRSFEILLTLHIKKLINVNCENALAMFKIYEGDTKHIFPRRDMEIAENVIRNELCRNRL
;
A
#
# COMPACT_ATOMS: atom_id res chain seq x y z
N MET A 1 -20.35 3.12 -10.69
CA MET A 1 -20.01 1.69 -10.51
C MET A 1 -18.80 1.60 -9.59
N SER A 2 -19.01 1.32 -8.31
CA SER A 2 -17.92 1.21 -7.32
C SER A 2 -17.12 -0.04 -7.63
N HIS A 3 -15.92 0.11 -8.19
CA HIS A 3 -15.04 -1.04 -8.36
C HIS A 3 -14.71 -1.58 -6.97
N SER A 4 -15.13 -2.82 -6.72
CA SER A 4 -14.60 -3.65 -5.64
C SER A 4 -13.14 -3.87 -5.98
N ILE A 5 -12.26 -3.27 -5.19
CA ILE A 5 -10.81 -3.43 -5.36
C ILE A 5 -10.34 -4.22 -4.16
N PHE A 6 -9.73 -5.37 -4.43
CA PHE A 6 -8.97 -6.12 -3.45
C PHE A 6 -7.53 -5.62 -3.44
N ALA A 7 -6.93 -5.64 -2.27
CA ALA A 7 -5.51 -5.34 -2.10
C ALA A 7 -4.82 -6.43 -1.30
N ILE A 8 -3.50 -6.54 -1.42
CA ILE A 8 -2.64 -7.36 -0.56
C ILE A 8 -1.54 -6.48 0.02
N ALA A 9 -1.31 -6.57 1.32
CA ALA A 9 -0.36 -5.71 2.03
C ALA A 9 0.84 -6.50 2.57
N ASP A 10 2.02 -5.89 2.49
CA ASP A 10 3.22 -6.37 3.17
C ASP A 10 3.29 -5.91 4.63
N THR A 11 4.28 -6.43 5.37
CA THR A 11 4.49 -6.14 6.78
C THR A 11 4.76 -4.67 7.04
N CYS A 12 5.66 -4.06 6.25
CA CYS A 12 6.08 -2.66 6.45
C CYS A 12 4.91 -1.70 6.29
N PHE A 13 4.07 -1.90 5.27
CA PHE A 13 2.88 -1.10 5.06
C PHE A 13 1.90 -1.26 6.22
N LEU A 14 1.62 -2.48 6.69
CA LEU A 14 0.69 -2.70 7.78
C LEU A 14 1.14 -2.06 9.09
N ILE A 15 2.44 -2.12 9.41
CA ILE A 15 3.00 -1.49 10.62
C ILE A 15 2.81 0.03 10.58
N ASP A 16 3.19 0.67 9.48
CA ASP A 16 3.04 2.13 9.35
C ASP A 16 1.55 2.52 9.34
N TRP A 17 0.73 1.81 8.56
CA TRP A 17 -0.68 2.11 8.43
C TRP A 17 -1.46 1.89 9.74
N ALA A 18 -1.13 0.87 10.54
CA ALA A 18 -1.77 0.62 11.82
C ALA A 18 -1.56 1.77 12.82
N ARG A 19 -0.45 2.50 12.72
CA ARG A 19 -0.16 3.68 13.57
C ARG A 19 -0.95 4.91 13.15
N PHE A 20 -1.43 4.96 11.91
CA PHE A 20 -2.15 6.11 11.42
C PHE A 20 -3.52 6.25 12.11
N ARG A 21 -3.81 7.43 12.68
CA ARG A 21 -5.05 7.64 13.43
C ARG A 21 -6.33 7.53 12.58
N PHE A 22 -6.21 7.67 11.26
CA PHE A 22 -7.31 7.52 10.30
C PHE A 22 -7.20 6.25 9.45
N ARG A 23 -6.56 5.20 9.99
CA ARG A 23 -6.33 3.91 9.31
C ARG A 23 -7.58 3.26 8.71
N ASP A 24 -8.76 3.49 9.28
CA ASP A 24 -10.01 2.93 8.77
C ASP A 24 -10.42 3.50 7.39
N TYR A 25 -9.82 4.62 6.96
CA TYR A 25 -10.04 5.14 5.61
C TYR A 25 -9.55 4.21 4.50
N LEU A 26 -8.63 3.29 4.80
CA LEU A 26 -8.21 2.24 3.87
C LEU A 26 -9.41 1.44 3.35
N PHE A 27 -10.35 1.13 4.24
CA PHE A 27 -11.53 0.33 3.95
C PHE A 27 -12.64 1.12 3.23
N LYS A 28 -12.46 2.43 3.01
CA LYS A 28 -13.28 3.19 2.06
C LYS A 28 -12.85 2.97 0.61
N LEU A 29 -11.61 2.52 0.39
CA LEU A 29 -11.04 2.27 -0.94
C LEU A 29 -11.09 0.80 -1.33
N PHE A 30 -10.90 -0.09 -0.37
CA PHE A 30 -10.81 -1.52 -0.58
C PHE A 30 -11.94 -2.26 0.11
N THR A 31 -12.53 -3.23 -0.58
CA THR A 31 -13.53 -4.13 0.02
C THR A 31 -12.87 -5.03 1.06
N THR A 32 -11.70 -5.55 0.73
CA THR A 32 -10.91 -6.41 1.61
C THR A 32 -9.43 -6.17 1.32
N VAL A 33 -8.63 -6.04 2.38
CA VAL A 33 -7.17 -6.07 2.27
C VAL A 33 -6.66 -7.40 2.81
N PHE A 34 -6.02 -8.15 1.93
CA PHE A 34 -5.44 -9.44 2.23
C PHE A 34 -4.11 -9.27 2.96
N VAL A 35 -3.90 -10.11 3.97
CA VAL A 35 -2.65 -10.20 4.73
C VAL A 35 -2.16 -11.64 4.65
N SER A 36 -0.95 -11.81 4.15
CA SER A 36 -0.33 -13.12 3.99
C SER A 36 0.03 -13.73 5.36
N GLU A 37 0.01 -15.06 5.48
CA GLU A 37 0.47 -15.73 6.70
C GLU A 37 1.95 -15.45 7.00
N SER A 38 2.75 -15.32 5.94
CA SER A 38 4.17 -14.96 6.04
C SER A 38 4.34 -13.57 6.64
N VAL A 39 3.50 -12.61 6.24
CA VAL A 39 3.47 -11.24 6.79
C VAL A 39 3.11 -11.23 8.28
N LEU A 40 2.10 -12.01 8.70
CA LEU A 40 1.71 -12.06 10.11
C LEU A 40 2.81 -12.54 11.05
N LYS A 41 3.69 -13.45 10.58
CA LYS A 41 4.81 -13.95 11.38
C LYS A 41 5.86 -12.87 11.70
N GLU A 42 5.87 -11.78 10.92
CA GLU A 42 6.82 -10.67 11.10
C GLU A 42 6.28 -9.56 11.99
N VAL A 43 4.96 -9.45 12.13
CA VAL A 43 4.31 -8.42 12.96
C VAL A 43 4.49 -8.77 14.44
N LYS A 44 5.18 -7.88 15.17
CA LYS A 44 5.44 -8.04 16.62
C LYS A 44 4.80 -6.96 17.50
N SER A 45 4.37 -5.85 16.90
CA SER A 45 3.78 -4.73 17.64
C SER A 45 2.37 -5.09 18.09
N GLU A 46 2.10 -4.94 19.39
CA GLU A 46 0.77 -5.18 19.98
C GLU A 46 -0.31 -4.35 19.29
N ASP A 47 -0.09 -3.04 19.12
CA ASP A 47 -1.03 -2.16 18.41
C ASP A 47 -1.35 -2.64 16.99
N THR A 48 -0.34 -3.13 16.27
CA THR A 48 -0.52 -3.62 14.90
C THR A 48 -1.28 -4.95 14.90
N ILE A 49 -0.96 -5.86 15.82
CA ILE A 49 -1.66 -7.14 15.99
C ILE A 49 -3.12 -6.90 16.34
N GLU A 50 -3.40 -6.00 17.29
CA GLU A 50 -4.76 -5.65 17.69
C GLU A 50 -5.55 -5.07 16.50
N TRP A 51 -4.96 -4.14 15.75
CA TRP A 51 -5.61 -3.59 14.57
C TRP A 51 -5.91 -4.66 13.51
N ILE A 52 -4.95 -5.56 13.24
CA ILE A 52 -5.13 -6.66 12.29
C ILE A 52 -6.24 -7.61 12.77
N ALA A 53 -6.21 -8.03 14.04
CA ALA A 53 -7.21 -8.93 14.61
C ALA A 53 -8.62 -8.33 14.55
N ASN A 54 -8.75 -7.04 14.86
CA ASN A 54 -10.00 -6.30 14.73
C ASN A 54 -10.46 -6.16 13.26
N GLY A 55 -9.54 -6.02 12.32
CA GLY A 55 -9.86 -5.99 10.89
C GLY A 55 -10.35 -7.34 10.37
N LEU A 56 -9.71 -8.43 10.82
CA LEU A 56 -10.10 -9.81 10.49
C LEU A 56 -11.49 -10.14 11.03
N SER A 57 -11.78 -9.80 12.29
CA SER A 57 -13.09 -10.08 12.90
C SER A 57 -14.25 -9.34 12.23
N LYS A 58 -13.96 -8.17 11.63
CA LYS A 58 -14.94 -7.36 10.88
C LYS A 58 -15.02 -7.69 9.39
N GLY A 59 -14.20 -8.60 8.89
CA GLY A 59 -14.11 -8.93 7.45
C GLY A 59 -13.49 -7.84 6.58
N LEU A 60 -12.85 -6.83 7.18
CA LEU A 60 -12.15 -5.74 6.49
C LEU A 60 -10.75 -6.16 6.04
N LEU A 61 -10.13 -7.03 6.84
CA LEU A 61 -8.92 -7.78 6.48
C LEU A 61 -9.28 -9.25 6.28
N SER A 62 -8.49 -9.95 5.45
CA SER A 62 -8.59 -11.39 5.30
C SER A 62 -7.22 -12.02 5.28
N LEU A 63 -7.10 -13.21 5.87
CA LEU A 63 -5.90 -14.03 5.69
C LEU A 63 -5.79 -14.46 4.23
N TYR A 64 -4.56 -14.46 3.73
CA TYR A 64 -4.20 -15.02 2.43
C TYR A 64 -3.23 -16.17 2.65
N THR A 65 -3.70 -17.38 2.37
CA THR A 65 -2.87 -18.58 2.37
C THR A 65 -2.29 -18.77 0.98
N GLU A 66 -0.97 -18.74 0.90
CA GLU A 66 -0.22 -18.85 -0.33
C GLU A 66 -0.25 -20.27 -0.89
N SER A 67 -0.45 -20.41 -2.20
CA SER A 67 -0.22 -21.67 -2.90
C SER A 67 1.27 -21.96 -3.07
N PHE A 68 1.63 -23.23 -3.26
CA PHE A 68 3.01 -23.64 -3.53
C PHE A 68 3.61 -22.92 -4.74
N ASP A 69 2.84 -22.78 -5.83
CA ASP A 69 3.29 -22.09 -7.04
C ASP A 69 3.60 -20.60 -6.78
N GLU A 70 2.81 -19.94 -5.93
CA GLU A 70 3.04 -18.54 -5.57
C GLU A 70 4.31 -18.39 -4.73
N ILE A 71 4.57 -19.32 -3.80
CA ILE A 71 5.79 -19.37 -3.00
C ILE A 71 7.02 -19.56 -3.89
N GLU A 72 6.98 -20.50 -4.84
CA GLU A 72 8.08 -20.76 -5.75
C GLU A 72 8.33 -19.60 -6.71
N GLU A 73 7.28 -18.94 -7.18
CA GLU A 73 7.40 -17.73 -7.98
C GLU A 73 8.01 -16.57 -7.17
N ALA A 74 7.61 -16.40 -5.92
CA ALA A 74 8.17 -15.38 -5.02
C ALA A 74 9.67 -15.63 -4.75
N ARG A 75 10.08 -16.88 -4.56
CA ARG A 75 11.51 -17.24 -4.43
C ARG A 75 12.31 -16.85 -5.67
N LYS A 76 11.75 -17.04 -6.87
CA LYS A 76 12.41 -16.62 -8.12
C LYS A 76 12.57 -15.10 -8.21
N ILE A 77 11.58 -14.32 -7.78
CA ILE A 77 11.68 -12.85 -7.69
C ILE A 77 12.83 -12.45 -6.77
N VAL A 78 12.89 -13.06 -5.58
CA VAL A 78 13.95 -12.81 -4.59
C VAL A 78 15.34 -13.08 -5.18
N GLU A 79 15.53 -14.24 -5.81
CA GLU A 79 16.79 -14.59 -6.48
C GLU A 79 17.14 -13.65 -7.64
N LEU A 80 16.16 -13.32 -8.47
CA LEU A 80 16.34 -12.45 -9.63
C LEU A 80 16.76 -11.04 -9.19
N SER A 81 16.10 -10.48 -8.17
CA SER A 81 16.41 -9.13 -7.66
C SER A 81 17.86 -8.99 -7.19
N ARG A 82 18.45 -10.06 -6.66
CA ARG A 82 19.85 -10.09 -6.21
C ARG A 82 20.87 -10.24 -7.33
N ARG A 83 20.45 -10.72 -8.50
CA ARG A 83 21.33 -10.92 -9.66
C ARG A 83 21.43 -9.70 -10.57
N ILE A 84 20.51 -8.74 -10.44
CA ILE A 84 20.47 -7.55 -11.31
C ILE A 84 21.30 -6.43 -10.67
N PRO A 85 22.40 -5.98 -11.31
CA PRO A 85 23.21 -4.89 -10.79
C PRO A 85 22.40 -3.59 -10.65
N GLY A 86 22.58 -2.90 -9.52
CA GLY A 86 21.89 -1.63 -9.23
C GLY A 86 20.42 -1.78 -8.79
N MET A 87 19.90 -3.00 -8.72
CA MET A 87 18.55 -3.27 -8.23
C MET A 87 18.52 -3.29 -6.70
N ILE A 88 17.48 -2.69 -6.12
CA ILE A 88 17.18 -2.84 -4.69
C ILE A 88 16.58 -4.23 -4.49
N PHE A 89 17.11 -4.97 -3.51
CA PHE A 89 16.69 -6.34 -3.24
C PHE A 89 15.22 -6.39 -2.80
N VAL A 90 14.54 -7.43 -3.25
CA VAL A 90 13.17 -7.75 -2.82
C VAL A 90 13.25 -8.94 -1.88
N ASP A 91 12.69 -8.79 -0.69
CA ASP A 91 12.58 -9.88 0.26
C ASP A 91 11.30 -10.67 0.03
N PHE A 92 11.20 -11.82 0.70
CA PHE A 92 10.16 -12.81 0.41
C PHE A 92 8.72 -12.29 0.61
N PRO A 93 8.37 -11.57 1.70
CA PRO A 93 7.02 -11.05 1.89
C PRO A 93 6.58 -10.11 0.77
N GLU A 94 7.47 -9.22 0.32
CA GLU A 94 7.15 -8.30 -0.78
C GLU A 94 7.09 -9.01 -2.12
N ALA A 95 8.00 -9.94 -2.38
CA ALA A 95 7.98 -10.77 -3.58
C ALA A 95 6.65 -11.54 -3.70
N LEU A 96 6.17 -12.08 -2.58
CA LEU A 96 4.89 -12.77 -2.55
C LEU A 96 3.73 -11.82 -2.88
N CYS A 97 3.71 -10.62 -2.31
CA CYS A 97 2.67 -9.62 -2.62
C CYS A 97 2.68 -9.27 -4.12
N ILE A 98 3.85 -9.13 -4.74
CA ILE A 98 4.00 -8.89 -6.19
C ILE A 98 3.39 -10.05 -6.99
N VAL A 99 3.68 -11.31 -6.61
CA VAL A 99 3.11 -12.50 -7.28
C VAL A 99 1.59 -12.51 -7.17
N VAL A 100 1.04 -12.27 -5.99
CA VAL A 100 -0.41 -12.23 -5.79
C VAL A 100 -1.04 -11.09 -6.59
N GLY A 101 -0.42 -9.90 -6.58
CA GLY A 101 -0.84 -8.77 -7.41
C GLY A 101 -0.90 -9.13 -8.89
N ARG A 102 0.13 -9.82 -9.41
CA ARG A 102 0.18 -10.29 -10.80
C ARG A 102 -0.90 -11.32 -11.12
N ARG A 103 -1.05 -12.34 -10.28
CA ARG A 103 -1.93 -13.50 -10.56
C ARG A 103 -3.40 -13.21 -10.31
N ARG A 104 -3.72 -12.35 -9.35
CA ARG A 104 -5.10 -12.05 -8.92
C ARG A 104 -5.58 -10.65 -9.35
N GLY A 105 -4.68 -9.79 -9.82
CA GLY A 105 -5.00 -8.39 -10.13
C GLY A 105 -5.24 -7.53 -8.88
N TYR A 106 -4.75 -7.95 -7.72
CA TYR A 106 -4.88 -7.18 -6.49
C TYR A 106 -3.92 -6.00 -6.50
N ILE A 107 -4.31 -4.89 -5.86
CA ILE A 107 -3.38 -3.78 -5.61
C ILE A 107 -2.41 -4.18 -4.51
N VAL A 108 -1.12 -4.05 -4.76
CA VAL A 108 -0.07 -4.34 -3.78
C VAL A 108 0.18 -3.10 -2.92
N LEU A 109 0.00 -3.22 -1.62
CA LEU A 109 0.27 -2.15 -0.64
C LEU A 109 1.63 -2.37 -0.01
N THR A 110 2.57 -1.48 -0.32
CA THR A 110 3.97 -1.60 0.14
C THR A 110 4.67 -0.25 0.10
N GLU A 111 5.57 -0.03 1.06
CA GLU A 111 6.55 1.07 1.05
C GLU A 111 7.93 0.62 0.54
N ASN A 112 8.08 -0.66 0.21
CA ASN A 112 9.35 -1.27 -0.14
C ASN A 112 9.80 -0.82 -1.53
N LYS A 113 10.91 -0.05 -1.56
CA LYS A 113 11.51 0.47 -2.79
C LYS A 113 11.97 -0.63 -3.75
N GLY A 114 12.36 -1.79 -3.23
CA GLY A 114 12.70 -2.96 -4.03
C GLY A 114 11.49 -3.46 -4.81
N ALA A 115 10.35 -3.61 -4.15
CA ALA A 115 9.11 -4.05 -4.80
C ALA A 115 8.62 -3.06 -5.88
N ILE A 116 8.67 -1.76 -5.56
CA ILE A 116 8.32 -0.69 -6.50
C ILE A 116 9.29 -0.70 -7.69
N MET A 117 10.58 -0.81 -7.46
CA MET A 117 11.57 -0.86 -8.53
C MET A 117 11.41 -2.12 -9.40
N PHE A 118 11.12 -3.27 -8.79
CA PHE A 118 10.97 -4.55 -9.47
C PHE A 118 9.80 -4.53 -10.47
N THR A 119 8.63 -4.09 -10.01
CA THR A 119 7.43 -4.01 -10.86
C THR A 119 7.58 -3.01 -12.01
N ASN A 120 8.40 -1.96 -11.84
CA ASN A 120 8.68 -0.99 -12.89
C ASN A 120 9.70 -1.48 -13.94
N ILE A 121 10.63 -2.36 -13.58
CA ILE A 121 11.74 -2.78 -14.45
C ILE A 121 11.46 -4.14 -15.12
N ILE A 122 10.89 -5.09 -14.39
CA ILE A 122 10.72 -6.46 -14.87
C ILE A 122 9.41 -6.56 -15.65
N LYS A 123 9.54 -6.74 -16.97
CA LYS A 123 8.42 -6.74 -17.92
C LYS A 123 7.26 -7.65 -17.51
N ASP A 124 7.56 -8.85 -17.02
CA ASP A 124 6.55 -9.85 -16.64
C ASP A 124 5.66 -9.43 -15.46
N TYR A 125 6.09 -8.40 -14.71
CA TYR A 125 5.41 -7.84 -13.54
C TYR A 125 4.97 -6.39 -13.73
N SER A 126 5.08 -5.85 -14.95
CA SER A 126 4.71 -4.45 -15.28
C SER A 126 3.22 -4.13 -15.14
N SER A 127 2.35 -5.16 -15.10
CA SER A 127 0.92 -4.99 -14.85
C SER A 127 0.55 -4.90 -13.38
N VAL A 128 1.50 -5.17 -12.46
CA VAL A 128 1.24 -5.13 -11.02
C VAL A 128 1.10 -3.67 -10.58
N VAL A 129 -0.06 -3.33 -10.01
CA VAL A 129 -0.32 -1.99 -9.47
C VAL A 129 0.15 -1.96 -8.02
N VAL A 130 1.10 -1.08 -7.73
CA VAL A 130 1.64 -0.86 -6.40
C VAL A 130 1.18 0.49 -5.87
N TRP A 131 0.58 0.51 -4.67
CA TRP A 131 0.23 1.72 -3.94
C TRP A 131 1.02 1.79 -2.64
N ARG A 132 1.67 2.92 -2.40
CA ARG A 132 2.14 3.33 -1.08
C ARG A 132 1.02 4.02 -0.33
N SER A 133 1.27 4.35 0.92
CA SER A 133 0.43 5.26 1.71
C SER A 133 0.17 6.58 0.98
N PHE A 134 1.14 7.07 0.19
CA PHE A 134 0.96 8.25 -0.65
C PHE A 134 -0.21 8.11 -1.65
N GLU A 135 -0.22 7.06 -2.47
CA GLU A 135 -1.27 6.84 -3.47
C GLU A 135 -2.64 6.63 -2.82
N ILE A 136 -2.69 5.99 -1.65
CA ILE A 136 -3.91 5.80 -0.87
C ILE A 136 -4.47 7.15 -0.42
N LEU A 137 -3.65 7.98 0.23
CA LEU A 137 -4.06 9.30 0.72
C LEU A 137 -4.48 10.21 -0.44
N LEU A 138 -3.74 10.22 -1.55
CA LEU A 138 -4.10 11.00 -2.73
C LEU A 138 -5.43 10.53 -3.31
N THR A 139 -5.64 9.22 -3.43
CA THR A 139 -6.88 8.64 -3.97
C THR A 139 -8.08 8.96 -3.08
N LEU A 140 -7.92 8.96 -1.74
CA LEU A 140 -8.96 9.39 -0.82
C LEU A 140 -9.42 10.83 -1.09
N HIS A 141 -8.49 11.74 -1.38
CA HIS A 141 -8.83 13.13 -1.75
C HIS A 141 -9.54 13.18 -3.10
N ILE A 142 -8.98 12.57 -4.16
CA ILE A 142 -9.53 12.60 -5.52
C ILE A 142 -10.95 12.03 -5.55
N LYS A 143 -11.18 10.91 -4.83
CA LYS A 143 -12.51 10.29 -4.72
C LYS A 143 -13.44 11.00 -3.73
N LYS A 144 -13.00 12.10 -3.11
CA LYS A 144 -13.75 12.89 -2.11
C LYS A 144 -14.26 12.03 -0.93
N LEU A 145 -13.48 11.02 -0.54
CA LEU A 145 -13.79 10.12 0.58
C LEU A 145 -13.38 10.70 1.94
N ILE A 146 -12.64 11.81 1.90
CA ILE A 146 -12.21 12.62 3.03
C ILE A 146 -12.44 14.10 2.72
N ASN A 147 -12.62 14.90 3.76
CA ASN A 147 -12.81 16.33 3.61
C ASN A 147 -11.50 17.02 3.23
N VAL A 148 -11.55 17.81 2.16
CA VAL A 148 -10.40 18.59 1.68
C VAL A 148 -10.42 19.96 2.35
N ASN A 149 -9.33 20.32 3.04
CA ASN A 149 -9.07 21.69 3.46
C ASN A 149 -8.27 22.41 2.36
N CYS A 150 -8.90 23.32 1.62
CA CYS A 150 -8.25 24.04 0.52
C CYS A 150 -7.22 25.08 0.98
N GLU A 151 -7.29 25.54 2.23
CA GLU A 151 -6.28 26.40 2.83
C GLU A 151 -5.00 25.59 3.14
N ASN A 152 -5.16 24.31 3.46
CA ASN A 152 -4.07 23.39 3.75
C ASN A 152 -4.28 22.03 3.05
N ALA A 153 -4.05 22.00 1.74
CA ALA A 153 -4.28 20.82 0.89
C ALA A 153 -3.49 19.58 1.34
N LEU A 154 -2.35 19.76 2.01
CA LEU A 154 -1.46 18.70 2.46
C LEU A 154 -1.69 18.27 3.93
N ALA A 155 -2.73 18.78 4.60
CA ALA A 155 -2.97 18.53 6.02
C ALA A 155 -2.97 17.04 6.37
N MET A 156 -3.68 16.21 5.59
CA MET A 156 -3.78 14.76 5.82
C MET A 156 -2.45 14.02 5.64
N PHE A 157 -1.64 14.44 4.67
CA PHE A 157 -0.30 13.87 4.47
C PHE A 157 0.59 14.18 5.67
N LYS A 158 0.61 15.43 6.15
CA LYS A 158 1.38 15.84 7.33
C LYS A 158 0.94 15.11 8.61
N ILE A 159 -0.35 14.83 8.77
CA ILE A 159 -0.84 14.02 9.90
C ILE A 159 -0.30 12.59 9.79
N TYR A 160 -0.34 11.99 8.60
CA TYR A 160 0.22 10.66 8.38
C TYR A 160 1.72 10.62 8.72
N GLU A 161 2.51 11.58 8.22
CA GLU A 161 3.94 11.68 8.55
C GLU A 161 4.17 11.83 10.06
N GLY A 162 3.33 12.63 10.73
CA GLY A 162 3.41 12.84 12.18
C GLY A 162 3.15 11.57 13.00
N ASP A 163 2.12 10.80 12.62
CA ASP A 163 1.69 9.57 13.29
C ASP A 163 2.64 8.40 13.04
N THR A 164 3.11 8.24 11.80
CA THR A 164 3.85 7.05 11.36
C THR A 164 5.37 7.25 11.37
N LYS A 165 5.83 8.52 11.36
CA LYS A 165 7.22 8.93 11.09
C LYS A 165 7.71 8.59 9.67
N HIS A 166 6.84 8.08 8.81
CA HIS A 166 7.12 7.91 7.41
C HIS A 166 7.07 9.27 6.71
N ILE A 167 8.16 9.69 6.09
CA ILE A 167 8.25 11.00 5.41
C ILE A 167 8.09 10.82 3.91
N PHE A 168 7.14 11.55 3.32
CA PHE A 168 6.92 11.54 1.89
C PHE A 168 8.00 12.34 1.15
N PRO A 169 8.46 11.87 -0.02
CA PRO A 169 9.36 12.65 -0.85
C PRO A 169 8.74 14.00 -1.22
N ARG A 170 9.55 15.07 -1.21
CA ARG A 170 9.10 16.43 -1.55
C ARG A 170 8.38 16.50 -2.91
N ARG A 171 8.87 15.76 -3.91
CA ARG A 171 8.26 15.69 -5.24
C ARG A 171 6.84 15.13 -5.19
N ASP A 172 6.59 14.11 -4.37
CA ASP A 172 5.27 13.51 -4.21
C ASP A 172 4.32 14.50 -3.54
N MET A 173 4.80 15.24 -2.53
CA MET A 173 4.03 16.29 -1.86
C MET A 173 3.65 17.44 -2.81
N GLU A 174 4.57 17.87 -3.68
CA GLU A 174 4.30 18.87 -4.71
C GLU A 174 3.25 18.38 -5.73
N ILE A 175 3.29 17.09 -6.10
CA ILE A 175 2.27 16.48 -6.96
C ILE A 175 0.90 16.49 -6.26
N ALA A 176 0.84 16.02 -5.01
CA ALA A 176 -0.40 15.97 -4.25
C ALA A 176 -1.04 17.35 -4.07
N GLU A 177 -0.24 18.37 -3.72
CA GLU A 177 -0.75 19.73 -3.56
C GLU A 177 -1.35 20.27 -4.86
N ASN A 178 -0.64 20.09 -5.99
CA ASN A 178 -1.11 20.53 -7.29
C ASN A 178 -2.41 19.84 -7.70
N VAL A 179 -2.49 18.51 -7.55
CA VAL A 179 -3.68 17.73 -7.88
C VAL A 179 -4.87 18.19 -7.02
N ILE A 180 -4.70 18.25 -5.71
CA ILE A 180 -5.78 18.61 -4.78
C ILE A 180 -6.28 20.03 -5.05
N ARG A 181 -5.37 21.00 -5.22
CA ARG A 181 -5.76 22.39 -5.49
C ARG A 181 -6.49 22.53 -6.83
N ASN A 182 -5.96 21.91 -7.89
CA ASN A 182 -6.50 22.09 -9.23
C ASN A 182 -7.82 21.34 -9.45
N GLU A 183 -7.94 20.11 -8.95
CA GLU A 183 -9.12 19.27 -9.21
C GLU A 183 -10.26 19.51 -8.21
N LEU A 184 -9.93 19.82 -6.96
CA LEU A 184 -10.90 19.81 -5.85
C LEU A 184 -11.21 21.20 -5.32
N CYS A 185 -10.26 22.13 -5.37
CA CYS A 185 -10.43 23.48 -4.81
C CYS A 185 -10.82 24.55 -5.83
N ARG A 186 -10.40 24.42 -7.10
CA ARG A 186 -10.81 25.38 -8.16
C ARG A 186 -12.32 25.40 -8.42
N ASN A 187 -13.03 24.31 -8.11
CA ASN A 187 -14.49 24.20 -8.26
C ASN A 187 -15.29 24.71 -7.05
N ARG A 188 -14.65 25.36 -6.07
CA ARG A 188 -15.27 25.86 -4.82
C ARG A 188 -15.12 27.38 -4.60
N LEU A 189 -14.60 28.10 -5.60
CA LEU A 189 -14.54 29.56 -5.63
C LEU A 189 -15.63 30.13 -6.53
#